data_AF-A0A258HFW2-F1
#
_entry.id   AF-A0A258HFW2-F1
#
_cell.length_a   1.000
_cell.length_b   1.000
_cell.length_c   1.000
_cell.angle_alpha   90.00
_cell.angle_beta   90.00
_cell.angle_gamma   90.00
#
_symmetry.space_group_name_H-M   'P 1'
#
loop_
_entity.id
_entity.type
_entity.pdbx_description
1 polymer ?
#
loop_
_entity_poly.entity_id
_entity_poly.type
_entity_poly.pdbx_seq_one_letter_code
_entity_poly.pdbx_strand_id
1 'polypeptide(L)'
;MARTTTERKAIRSLVWLLVIIIALIAANGASVLFNNGQWTPKLALDLEGGTQITLSPQLSTGEAVTPEQLERAVAIIRQRVDASGVSEAEINTQGNQNIVVSIPGEPDDETRERIQSSAKLEFRPVLAADLPSPDMIGEEGAEDPATDPSASPSAEPSAAPSPTASPTDASDLAWITPELQEQFDTFDCASLSAVGANVAPTDEPLITCEQDGSIKYILGPVEVAGERIADARAGLVTSSTGVTTNEWGVFMEFDAEGTAQFRAVTERLVALVGVQNQFAIVLDGSVISAPRTISAITDGRPQISGNFTEESALTLADQLKFGA
;
A
#
# COMPACT_ATOMS: atom_id res chain seq x y z
N MET A 1 41.02 12.78 66.01
CA MET A 1 41.89 13.47 65.03
C MET A 1 41.03 14.48 64.27
N ALA A 2 41.41 15.75 64.27
CA ALA A 2 40.66 16.80 63.56
C ALA A 2 40.98 16.72 62.06
N ARG A 3 40.01 16.28 61.25
CA ARG A 3 40.14 16.25 59.78
C ARG A 3 40.44 17.64 59.23
N THR A 4 41.47 17.73 58.39
CA THR A 4 41.92 19.00 57.79
C THR A 4 40.85 19.59 56.87
N THR A 5 40.87 20.91 56.66
CA THR A 5 39.91 21.63 55.80
C THR A 5 39.86 21.08 54.37
N THR A 6 41.00 20.60 53.86
CA THR A 6 41.13 19.94 52.55
C THR A 6 40.37 18.61 52.50
N GLU A 7 40.43 17.82 53.57
CA GLU A 7 39.75 16.52 53.68
C GLU A 7 38.21 16.66 53.69
N ARG A 8 37.68 17.69 54.36
CA ARG A 8 36.23 17.97 54.34
C ARG A 8 35.72 18.41 52.98
N LYS A 9 36.53 19.18 52.23
CA LYS A 9 36.18 19.61 50.87
C LYS A 9 36.14 18.42 49.91
N ALA A 10 37.11 17.50 50.02
CA ALA A 10 37.14 16.27 49.23
C ALA A 10 35.95 15.35 49.50
N ILE A 11 35.59 15.13 50.78
CA ILE A 11 34.43 14.31 51.16
C ILE A 11 33.12 14.90 50.60
N ARG A 12 32.93 16.22 50.68
CA ARG A 12 31.75 16.88 50.09
C ARG A 12 31.67 16.68 48.58
N SER A 13 32.81 16.75 47.88
CA SER A 13 32.85 16.53 46.44
C SER A 13 32.51 15.08 46.06
N LEU A 14 33.00 14.10 46.84
CA LEU A 14 32.68 12.68 46.66
C LEU A 14 31.20 12.38 46.94
N VAL A 15 30.63 12.96 47.99
CA VAL A 15 29.20 12.81 48.29
C VAL A 15 28.36 13.40 47.16
N TRP A 16 28.73 14.56 46.63
CA TRP A 16 28.05 15.16 45.49
C TRP A 16 28.13 14.29 44.24
N LEU A 17 29.31 13.75 43.93
CA LEU A 17 29.49 12.83 42.81
C LEU A 17 28.64 11.57 42.97
N LEU A 18 28.57 11.00 44.18
CA LEU A 18 27.75 9.83 44.48
C LEU A 18 26.25 10.13 44.32
N VAL A 19 25.78 11.31 44.75
CA VAL A 19 24.40 11.75 44.53
C VAL A 19 24.09 11.88 43.04
N ILE A 20 25.00 12.46 42.25
CA ILE A 20 24.84 12.56 40.79
C ILE A 20 24.76 11.17 40.16
N ILE A 21 25.63 10.24 40.55
CA ILE A 21 25.62 8.87 40.03
C ILE A 21 24.30 8.17 40.36
N ILE A 22 23.82 8.26 41.60
CA ILE A 22 22.54 7.68 42.01
C ILE A 22 21.39 8.30 41.21
N ALA A 23 21.40 9.62 41.02
CA ALA A 23 20.39 10.31 40.23
C ALA A 23 20.38 9.85 38.76
N LEU A 24 21.56 9.66 38.15
CA LEU A 24 21.69 9.16 36.79
C LEU A 24 21.20 7.70 36.66
N ILE A 25 21.54 6.84 37.63
CA ILE A 25 21.07 5.45 37.66
C ILE A 25 19.55 5.40 37.82
N ALA A 26 18.98 6.21 38.73
CA ALA A 26 17.53 6.29 38.93
C ALA A 26 16.82 6.82 37.68
N ALA A 27 17.38 7.83 37.00
CA ALA A 27 16.83 8.36 35.75
C ALA A 27 16.84 7.30 34.63
N ASN A 28 17.95 6.58 34.45
CA ASN A 28 18.03 5.49 33.47
C ASN A 28 17.06 4.35 33.81
N GLY A 29 17.01 3.93 35.09
CA GLY A 29 16.08 2.90 35.54
C GLY A 29 14.61 3.29 35.33
N ALA A 30 14.26 4.56 35.56
CA ALA A 30 12.94 5.07 35.24
C ALA A 30 12.67 5.04 33.73
N SER A 31 13.63 5.40 32.88
CA SER A 31 13.48 5.33 31.42
C SER A 31 13.23 3.90 30.92
N VAL A 32 13.90 2.89 31.50
CA VAL A 32 13.67 1.48 31.16
C VAL A 32 12.27 1.05 31.58
N LEU A 33 11.85 1.37 32.81
CA LEU A 33 10.57 0.92 33.35
C LEU A 33 9.35 1.61 32.72
N PHE A 34 9.47 2.87 32.33
CA PHE A 34 8.34 3.69 31.90
C PHE A 34 8.36 4.07 30.41
N ASN A 35 9.48 3.86 29.70
CA ASN A 35 9.68 4.48 28.38
C ASN A 35 10.42 3.57 27.38
N ASN A 36 10.28 2.24 27.50
CA ASN A 36 10.93 1.22 26.66
C ASN A 36 12.46 1.39 26.53
N GLY A 37 13.12 1.98 27.52
CA GLY A 37 14.58 2.03 27.57
C GLY A 37 15.19 0.63 27.74
N GLN A 38 16.37 0.40 27.16
CA GLN A 38 17.13 -0.85 27.33
C GLN A 38 18.40 -0.59 28.15
N TRP A 39 18.76 -1.54 29.02
CA TRP A 39 19.96 -1.46 29.87
C TRP A 39 21.26 -1.66 29.10
N THR A 40 21.18 -2.29 27.93
CA THR A 40 22.28 -2.47 27.00
C THR A 40 22.19 -1.39 25.93
N PRO A 41 23.25 -0.64 25.63
CA PRO A 41 23.26 0.23 24.45
C PRO A 41 23.09 -0.63 23.18
N LYS A 42 22.35 -0.14 22.19
CA LYS A 42 22.31 -0.78 20.85
C LYS A 42 23.74 -0.73 20.28
N LEU A 43 24.25 -1.87 19.85
CA LEU A 43 25.58 -1.92 19.24
C LEU A 43 25.44 -1.55 17.76
N ALA A 44 26.44 -0.84 17.23
CA ALA A 44 26.45 -0.50 15.82
C ALA A 44 26.68 -1.76 14.96
N LEU A 45 26.39 -1.66 13.66
CA LEU A 45 26.61 -2.72 12.65
C LEU A 45 28.03 -3.34 12.74
N ASP A 46 29.05 -2.51 13.01
CA ASP A 46 30.45 -2.93 13.16
C ASP A 46 30.72 -3.79 14.40
N LEU A 47 29.85 -3.74 15.42
CA LEU A 47 30.02 -4.40 16.71
C LEU A 47 29.08 -5.59 16.93
N GLU A 48 27.88 -5.56 16.36
CA GLU A 48 26.86 -6.62 16.52
C GLU A 48 26.77 -7.56 15.31
N GLY A 49 27.43 -7.20 14.19
CA GLY A 49 27.12 -7.78 12.89
C GLY A 49 25.74 -7.33 12.41
N GLY A 50 25.39 -7.64 11.17
CA GLY A 50 24.09 -7.23 10.65
C GLY A 50 23.69 -7.96 9.39
N THR A 51 22.47 -7.66 8.97
CA THR A 51 21.86 -8.25 7.78
C THR A 51 22.11 -7.35 6.59
N GLN A 52 22.60 -7.94 5.50
CA GLN A 52 22.77 -7.27 4.23
C GLN A 52 21.67 -7.72 3.26
N ILE A 53 20.90 -6.77 2.77
CA ILE A 53 19.84 -6.98 1.78
C ILE A 53 20.31 -6.35 0.47
N THR A 54 20.35 -7.14 -0.60
CA THR A 54 20.64 -6.65 -1.95
C THR A 54 19.33 -6.60 -2.74
N LEU A 55 18.94 -5.40 -3.17
CA LEU A 55 17.73 -5.13 -3.94
C LEU A 55 18.12 -4.88 -5.40
N SER A 56 17.47 -5.61 -6.30
CA SER A 56 17.63 -5.47 -7.75
C SER A 56 16.34 -4.90 -8.37
N PRO A 57 16.41 -3.82 -9.18
CA PRO A 57 15.26 -3.26 -9.86
C PRO A 57 14.63 -4.28 -10.80
N GLN A 58 13.31 -4.36 -10.78
CA GLN A 58 12.54 -5.07 -11.79
C GLN A 58 12.03 -4.07 -12.81
N LEU A 59 12.50 -4.19 -14.05
CA LEU A 59 12.13 -3.32 -15.17
C LEU A 59 11.28 -4.10 -16.16
N SER A 60 10.38 -3.39 -16.83
CA SER A 60 9.66 -3.91 -18.00
C SER A 60 10.65 -4.25 -19.13
N THR A 61 10.28 -5.20 -19.98
CA THR A 61 11.20 -5.79 -20.96
C THR A 61 11.78 -4.73 -21.91
N GLY A 62 13.09 -4.47 -21.81
CA GLY A 62 13.83 -3.57 -22.70
C GLY A 62 14.25 -2.22 -22.10
N GLU A 63 13.85 -1.91 -20.87
CA GLU A 63 14.32 -0.71 -20.17
C GLU A 63 15.67 -0.92 -19.47
N ALA A 64 16.45 0.16 -19.35
CA ALA A 64 17.70 0.18 -18.59
C ALA A 64 17.55 1.04 -17.34
N VAL A 65 18.15 0.61 -16.23
CA VAL A 65 18.13 1.34 -14.96
C VAL A 65 18.89 2.65 -15.12
N THR A 66 18.22 3.77 -14.84
CA THR A 66 18.85 5.10 -14.83
C THR A 66 19.44 5.44 -13.45
N PRO A 67 20.54 6.21 -13.38
CA PRO A 67 21.09 6.68 -12.09
C PRO A 67 20.06 7.45 -11.25
N GLU A 68 19.22 8.26 -11.89
CA GLU A 68 18.19 9.06 -11.23
C GLU A 68 17.11 8.18 -10.57
N GLN A 69 16.73 7.07 -11.21
CA GLN A 69 15.82 6.08 -10.61
C GLN A 69 16.46 5.39 -9.39
N LEU A 70 17.75 5.07 -9.44
CA LEU A 70 18.46 4.49 -8.30
C LEU A 70 18.57 5.48 -7.14
N GLU A 71 18.88 6.75 -7.41
CA GLU A 71 18.94 7.78 -6.37
C GLU A 71 17.57 7.99 -5.71
N ARG A 72 16.49 8.01 -6.50
CA ARG A 72 15.13 8.09 -5.98
C ARG A 72 14.78 6.87 -5.13
N ALA A 73 15.11 5.67 -5.59
CA ALA A 73 14.89 4.44 -4.85
C ALA A 73 15.67 4.43 -3.52
N VAL A 74 16.93 4.88 -3.51
CA VAL A 74 17.73 5.02 -2.28
C VAL A 74 17.09 5.98 -1.29
N ALA A 75 16.56 7.12 -1.76
CA ALA A 75 15.88 8.08 -0.88
C ALA A 75 14.62 7.47 -0.23
N ILE A 76 13.81 6.76 -1.02
CA ILE A 76 12.62 6.03 -0.55
C ILE A 76 13.02 4.97 0.48
N ILE A 77 13.99 4.12 0.17
CA ILE A 77 14.44 3.05 1.07
C ILE A 77 14.95 3.64 2.39
N ARG A 78 15.74 4.73 2.34
CA ARG A 78 16.21 5.40 3.55
C ARG A 78 15.06 5.84 4.44
N GLN A 79 14.06 6.49 3.85
CA GLN A 79 12.90 6.97 4.58
C GLN A 79 12.12 5.82 5.25
N ARG A 80 12.01 4.66 4.59
CA ARG A 80 11.33 3.49 5.15
C ARG A 80 12.11 2.81 6.27
N VAL A 81 13.43 2.73 6.14
CA VAL A 81 14.30 2.21 7.19
C VAL A 81 14.29 3.12 8.42
N ASP A 82 14.27 4.45 8.21
CA ASP A 82 14.13 5.41 9.29
C ASP A 82 12.75 5.28 9.98
N ALA A 83 11.69 5.08 9.18
CA ALA A 83 10.33 4.89 9.69
C ALA A 83 10.15 3.57 10.48
N SER A 84 10.90 2.52 10.14
CA SER A 84 10.90 1.27 10.92
C SER A 84 11.68 1.37 12.23
N GLY A 85 12.25 2.54 12.55
CA GLY A 85 12.96 2.79 13.80
C GLY A 85 14.36 2.16 13.86
N VAL A 86 14.88 1.69 12.72
CA VAL A 86 16.24 1.19 12.59
C VAL A 86 17.19 2.38 12.60
N SER A 87 18.07 2.41 13.58
CA SER A 87 19.11 3.44 13.69
C SER A 87 20.38 2.96 12.98
N GLU A 88 21.09 3.85 12.28
CA GLU A 88 22.40 3.59 11.66
C GLU A 88 22.40 2.57 10.49
N ALA A 89 21.32 2.51 9.70
CA ALA A 89 21.35 1.72 8.47
C ALA A 89 22.21 2.37 7.39
N GLU A 90 23.01 1.56 6.70
CA GLU A 90 23.85 2.00 5.59
C GLU A 90 23.25 1.57 4.26
N ILE A 91 22.97 2.54 3.38
CA ILE A 91 22.35 2.30 2.07
C ILE A 91 23.29 2.81 1.00
N ASN A 92 23.80 1.89 0.19
CA ASN A 92 24.75 2.17 -0.89
C ASN A 92 24.25 1.58 -2.21
N THR A 93 24.51 2.26 -3.33
CA THR A 93 24.35 1.67 -4.65
C THR A 93 25.56 0.77 -4.95
N GLN A 94 25.31 -0.47 -5.37
CA GLN A 94 26.33 -1.40 -5.82
C GLN A 94 26.34 -1.41 -7.36
N GLY A 95 27.33 -0.73 -7.93
CA GLY A 95 27.42 -0.52 -9.38
C GLY A 95 26.26 0.32 -9.89
N ASN A 96 25.66 -0.09 -11.02
CA ASN A 96 24.56 0.62 -11.68
C ASN A 96 23.26 -0.20 -11.68
N GLN A 97 23.19 -1.25 -10.87
CA GLN A 97 22.12 -2.25 -10.97
C GLN A 97 21.52 -2.65 -9.63
N ASN A 98 22.22 -2.51 -8.50
CA ASN A 98 21.72 -2.98 -7.22
C ASN A 98 21.80 -1.90 -6.15
N ILE A 99 20.92 -1.99 -5.16
CA ILE A 99 20.97 -1.22 -3.91
C ILE A 99 21.28 -2.21 -2.78
N VAL A 100 22.30 -1.91 -2.00
CA VAL A 100 22.73 -2.72 -0.87
C VAL A 100 22.37 -1.96 0.40
N VAL A 101 21.49 -2.57 1.19
CA VAL A 101 21.02 -2.05 2.47
C VAL A 101 21.62 -2.91 3.58
N SER A 102 22.35 -2.28 4.50
CA SER A 102 22.98 -2.95 5.64
C SER A 102 22.34 -2.45 6.92
N ILE A 103 21.76 -3.38 7.70
CA ILE A 103 20.98 -3.08 8.90
C ILE A 103 21.63 -3.79 10.09
N PRO A 104 21.81 -3.11 11.23
CA PRO A 104 22.32 -3.76 12.44
C PRO A 104 21.35 -4.85 12.92
N GLY A 105 21.90 -6.02 13.25
CA GLY A 105 21.11 -7.18 13.69
C GLY A 105 20.26 -7.84 12.59
N GLU A 106 19.22 -8.55 13.01
CA GLU A 106 18.27 -9.23 12.13
C GLU A 106 16.94 -8.44 12.14
N PRO A 107 16.53 -7.85 10.99
CA PRO A 107 15.26 -7.15 10.91
C PRO A 107 14.11 -8.14 11.03
N ASP A 108 13.04 -7.74 11.72
CA ASP A 108 11.78 -8.49 11.71
C ASP A 108 11.17 -8.54 10.30
N ASP A 109 10.21 -9.45 10.12
CA ASP A 109 9.57 -9.70 8.82
C ASP A 109 8.88 -8.44 8.28
N GLU A 110 8.25 -7.65 9.16
CA GLU A 110 7.57 -6.41 8.82
C GLU A 110 8.54 -5.34 8.28
N THR A 111 9.67 -5.13 8.95
CA THR A 111 10.72 -4.21 8.48
C THR A 111 11.27 -4.67 7.14
N ARG A 112 11.47 -5.98 6.97
CA ARG A 112 11.96 -6.53 5.71
C ARG A 112 10.97 -6.29 4.56
N GLU A 113 9.69 -6.52 4.79
CA GLU A 113 8.63 -6.25 3.80
C GLU A 113 8.53 -4.77 3.45
N ARG A 114 8.58 -3.88 4.46
CA ARG A 114 8.58 -2.42 4.25
C ARG A 114 9.74 -1.96 3.36
N ILE A 115 10.92 -2.58 3.48
CA ILE A 115 12.11 -2.24 2.68
C ILE A 115 12.01 -2.82 1.26
N GLN A 116 11.40 -3.99 1.10
CA GLN A 116 11.34 -4.71 -0.16
C GLN A 116 10.20 -4.27 -1.09
N SER A 117 9.09 -3.73 -0.57
CA SER A 117 7.96 -3.37 -1.43
C SER A 117 8.31 -2.25 -2.41
N SER A 118 7.78 -2.24 -3.62
CA SER A 118 7.86 -1.03 -4.47
C SER A 118 6.89 0.04 -4.00
N ALA A 119 5.75 -0.37 -3.42
CA ALA A 119 4.65 0.47 -2.95
C ALA A 119 4.07 1.40 -4.03
N LYS A 120 4.11 0.95 -5.29
CA LYS A 120 3.56 1.68 -6.43
C LYS A 120 2.04 1.72 -6.29
N LEU A 121 1.52 2.85 -5.82
CA LEU A 121 0.09 3.08 -5.70
C LEU A 121 -0.44 3.74 -6.97
N GLU A 122 -1.53 3.21 -7.49
CA GLU A 122 -2.22 3.74 -8.66
C GLU A 122 -3.73 3.77 -8.40
N PHE A 123 -4.38 4.85 -8.85
CA PHE A 123 -5.83 4.90 -8.88
C PHE A 123 -6.32 4.76 -10.32
N ARG A 124 -7.12 3.72 -10.55
CA ARG A 124 -7.62 3.34 -11.88
C ARG A 124 -9.14 3.14 -11.83
N PRO A 125 -9.91 3.64 -12.80
CA PRO A 125 -11.35 3.36 -12.86
C PRO A 125 -11.60 1.88 -13.17
N VAL A 126 -12.65 1.29 -12.59
CA VAL A 126 -13.03 -0.09 -12.91
C VAL A 126 -13.85 -0.10 -14.19
N LEU A 127 -13.46 -0.90 -15.19
CA LEU A 127 -14.19 -1.06 -16.44
C LEU A 127 -15.09 -2.29 -16.40
N ALA A 128 -14.57 -3.40 -15.88
CA ALA A 128 -15.30 -4.65 -15.69
C ALA A 128 -14.81 -5.36 -14.41
N ALA A 129 -15.68 -6.20 -13.83
CA ALA A 129 -15.32 -7.08 -12.73
C ALA A 129 -16.05 -8.43 -12.87
N ASP A 130 -15.34 -9.52 -12.60
CA ASP A 130 -15.89 -10.86 -12.49
C ASP A 130 -16.25 -11.09 -11.01
N LEU A 131 -17.47 -10.69 -10.66
CA LEU A 131 -17.99 -10.83 -9.30
C LEU A 131 -18.52 -12.26 -9.13
N PRO A 132 -18.21 -12.97 -8.03
CA PRO A 132 -18.84 -14.25 -7.75
C PRO A 132 -20.36 -14.03 -7.65
N SER A 133 -21.11 -14.62 -8.59
CA SER A 133 -22.57 -14.60 -8.57
C SER A 133 -23.07 -15.23 -7.26
N PRO A 134 -24.06 -14.66 -6.57
CA PRO A 134 -24.65 -15.24 -5.35
C PRO A 134 -25.60 -16.41 -5.66
N ASP A 135 -25.31 -17.21 -6.69
CA ASP A 135 -26.05 -18.42 -7.03
C ASP A 135 -25.12 -19.61 -6.82
N MET A 136 -25.09 -20.13 -5.59
CA MET A 136 -24.80 -21.52 -5.21
C MET A 136 -24.97 -21.68 -3.69
N ILE A 137 -26.17 -21.35 -3.19
CA ILE A 137 -26.69 -22.00 -1.98
C ILE A 137 -27.66 -23.05 -2.50
N GLY A 138 -27.22 -24.30 -2.54
CA GLY A 138 -28.05 -25.44 -2.92
C GLY A 138 -29.18 -25.60 -1.91
N GLU A 139 -30.38 -25.20 -2.29
CA GLU A 139 -31.61 -25.58 -1.59
C GLU A 139 -32.08 -26.90 -2.21
N GLU A 140 -31.58 -28.01 -1.66
CA GLU A 140 -32.11 -29.33 -1.94
C GLU A 140 -33.51 -29.48 -1.30
N GLY A 141 -34.52 -29.65 -2.15
CA GLY A 141 -35.68 -30.47 -1.83
C GLY A 141 -37.04 -29.78 -1.85
N ALA A 142 -37.70 -29.79 -3.02
CA ALA A 142 -39.14 -30.04 -3.12
C ALA A 142 -39.51 -30.45 -4.54
N GLU A 143 -40.44 -31.39 -4.64
CA GLU A 143 -40.71 -32.29 -5.75
C GLU A 143 -41.32 -31.64 -7.02
N ASP A 144 -41.05 -32.29 -8.15
CA ASP A 144 -41.75 -32.19 -9.44
C ASP A 144 -43.26 -32.51 -9.29
N PRO A 145 -44.16 -31.94 -10.11
CA PRO A 145 -44.51 -32.64 -11.34
C PRO A 145 -44.80 -31.75 -12.57
N ALA A 146 -44.12 -32.10 -13.67
CA ALA A 146 -44.56 -32.20 -15.06
C ALA A 146 -45.79 -31.39 -15.55
N THR A 147 -45.63 -30.62 -16.64
CA THR A 147 -46.31 -30.85 -17.94
C THR A 147 -45.91 -29.86 -19.06
N ASP A 148 -45.42 -30.45 -20.15
CA ASP A 148 -45.51 -30.11 -21.60
C ASP A 148 -44.86 -28.87 -22.24
N PRO A 149 -44.49 -28.98 -23.55
CA PRO A 149 -43.44 -28.22 -24.21
C PRO A 149 -44.02 -27.18 -25.19
N SER A 150 -43.12 -26.55 -25.96
CA SER A 150 -43.39 -25.71 -27.13
C SER A 150 -43.48 -24.20 -26.88
N ALA A 151 -42.33 -23.52 -27.05
CA ALA A 151 -42.19 -22.49 -28.08
C ALA A 151 -40.71 -22.14 -28.25
N SER A 152 -40.11 -22.59 -29.35
CA SER A 152 -39.00 -21.86 -29.96
C SER A 152 -39.55 -20.56 -30.54
N PRO A 153 -38.82 -19.46 -30.40
CA PRO A 153 -38.53 -18.71 -31.61
C PRO A 153 -37.03 -18.61 -31.81
N SER A 154 -36.67 -18.92 -33.05
CA SER A 154 -35.45 -18.55 -33.73
C SER A 154 -35.15 -17.06 -33.53
N ALA A 155 -33.96 -16.75 -33.05
CA ALA A 155 -33.31 -15.45 -33.27
C ALA A 155 -31.96 -15.74 -33.92
N GLU A 156 -31.84 -15.38 -35.18
CA GLU A 156 -30.57 -15.29 -35.90
C GLU A 156 -29.58 -14.37 -35.15
N PRO A 157 -28.26 -14.63 -35.26
CA PRO A 157 -27.25 -13.84 -34.61
C PRO A 157 -27.16 -12.47 -35.29
N SER A 158 -27.67 -11.44 -34.61
CA SER A 158 -27.40 -10.05 -35.00
C SER A 158 -25.92 -9.78 -34.72
N ALA A 159 -25.11 -9.85 -35.78
CA ALA A 159 -23.75 -9.34 -35.79
C ALA A 159 -23.75 -7.89 -35.26
N ALA A 160 -23.12 -7.67 -34.10
CA ALA A 160 -22.90 -6.35 -33.57
C ALA A 160 -21.94 -5.59 -34.51
N PRO A 161 -22.20 -4.31 -34.82
CA PRO A 161 -21.17 -3.47 -35.45
C PRO A 161 -20.05 -3.25 -34.43
N SER A 162 -18.79 -3.45 -34.84
CA SER A 162 -17.65 -2.95 -34.09
C SER A 162 -17.48 -1.45 -34.36
N PRO A 163 -17.74 -0.54 -33.41
CA PRO A 163 -17.13 0.77 -33.47
C PRO A 163 -15.70 0.66 -32.93
N THR A 164 -14.71 0.72 -33.81
CA THR A 164 -13.31 1.02 -33.47
C THR A 164 -13.19 2.51 -33.11
N ALA A 165 -13.98 2.99 -32.15
CA ALA A 165 -13.82 4.34 -31.62
C ALA A 165 -12.65 4.30 -30.62
N SER A 166 -11.69 5.21 -30.77
CA SER A 166 -10.65 5.41 -29.76
C SER A 166 -11.33 5.79 -28.43
N PRO A 167 -10.84 5.27 -27.28
CA PRO A 167 -11.38 5.64 -25.97
C PRO A 167 -11.35 7.16 -25.74
N THR A 168 -12.42 7.72 -25.17
CA THR A 168 -12.50 9.16 -24.88
C THR A 168 -11.90 9.55 -23.53
N ASP A 169 -11.93 8.65 -22.57
CA ASP A 169 -11.36 8.81 -21.23
C ASP A 169 -11.00 7.44 -20.63
N ALA A 170 -10.41 7.41 -19.43
CA ALA A 170 -9.93 6.18 -18.82
C ALA A 170 -11.06 5.24 -18.34
N SER A 171 -12.30 5.73 -18.19
CA SER A 171 -13.47 4.93 -17.81
C SER A 171 -14.25 4.40 -19.01
N ASP A 172 -13.81 4.68 -20.24
CA ASP A 172 -14.51 4.28 -21.47
C ASP A 172 -14.41 2.76 -21.70
N LEU A 173 -15.55 2.12 -21.97
CA LEU A 173 -15.59 0.69 -22.29
C LEU A 173 -14.89 0.34 -23.62
N ALA A 174 -14.59 1.33 -24.47
CA ALA A 174 -13.78 1.14 -25.67
C ALA A 174 -12.36 0.59 -25.37
N TRP A 175 -11.87 0.70 -24.13
CA TRP A 175 -10.64 0.04 -23.69
C TRP A 175 -10.73 -1.49 -23.67
N ILE A 176 -11.94 -2.05 -23.56
CA ILE A 176 -12.17 -3.50 -23.56
C ILE A 176 -12.26 -4.00 -25.00
N THR A 177 -11.09 -4.27 -25.61
CA THR A 177 -11.04 -4.92 -26.92
C THR A 177 -11.41 -6.41 -26.81
N PRO A 178 -11.83 -7.07 -27.91
CA PRO A 178 -12.07 -8.50 -27.91
C PRO A 178 -10.87 -9.33 -27.42
N GLU A 179 -9.65 -8.91 -27.76
CA GLU A 179 -8.41 -9.55 -27.32
C GLU A 179 -8.20 -9.38 -25.81
N LEU A 180 -8.47 -8.20 -25.26
CA LEU A 180 -8.37 -7.95 -23.82
C LEU A 180 -9.44 -8.74 -23.06
N GLN A 181 -10.64 -8.86 -23.60
CA GLN A 181 -11.71 -9.67 -23.01
C GLN A 181 -11.31 -11.14 -22.96
N GLU A 182 -10.73 -11.70 -24.02
CA GLU A 182 -10.25 -13.09 -24.02
C GLU A 182 -9.10 -13.30 -23.01
N GLN A 183 -8.19 -12.33 -22.88
CA GLN A 183 -7.17 -12.34 -21.83
C GLN A 183 -7.80 -12.32 -20.44
N PHE A 184 -8.80 -11.46 -20.22
CA PHE A 184 -9.50 -11.39 -18.94
C PHE A 184 -10.19 -12.70 -18.60
N ASP A 185 -10.89 -13.33 -19.56
CA ASP A 185 -11.61 -14.58 -19.35
C ASP A 185 -10.67 -15.73 -18.97
N THR A 186 -9.45 -15.74 -19.53
CA THR A 186 -8.43 -16.77 -19.28
C THR A 186 -7.46 -16.44 -18.14
N PHE A 187 -7.47 -15.21 -17.64
CA PHE A 187 -6.59 -14.77 -16.56
C PHE A 187 -6.95 -15.45 -15.23
N ASP A 188 -5.94 -16.03 -14.60
CA ASP A 188 -6.02 -16.70 -13.30
C ASP A 188 -5.36 -15.85 -12.22
N CYS A 189 -6.13 -15.43 -11.21
CA CYS A 189 -5.63 -14.66 -10.07
C CYS A 189 -4.51 -15.37 -9.30
N ALA A 190 -4.48 -16.71 -9.31
CA ALA A 190 -3.39 -17.46 -8.67
C ALA A 190 -2.02 -17.16 -9.31
N SER A 191 -2.00 -16.79 -10.60
CA SER A 191 -0.76 -16.48 -11.32
C SER A 191 -0.09 -15.17 -10.86
N LEU A 192 -0.84 -14.22 -10.27
CA LEU A 192 -0.31 -12.95 -9.75
C LEU A 192 0.70 -13.17 -8.61
N SER A 193 0.44 -14.18 -7.76
CA SER A 193 1.33 -14.54 -6.66
C SER A 193 2.69 -15.09 -7.12
N ALA A 194 2.78 -15.60 -8.36
CA ALA A 194 3.98 -16.24 -8.90
C ALA A 194 4.88 -15.30 -9.72
N VAL A 195 4.31 -14.24 -10.30
CA VAL A 195 5.03 -13.34 -11.22
C VAL A 195 5.50 -12.07 -10.50
N GLY A 196 4.94 -11.77 -9.32
CA GLY A 196 4.98 -10.42 -8.77
C GLY A 196 4.00 -9.54 -9.54
N ALA A 197 3.45 -8.53 -8.83
CA ALA A 197 2.67 -7.41 -9.36
C ALA A 197 2.61 -7.28 -10.89
N ASN A 198 1.45 -7.54 -11.51
CA ASN A 198 1.27 -7.22 -12.92
C ASN A 198 1.15 -5.69 -13.04
N VAL A 199 2.26 -5.01 -13.32
CA VAL A 199 2.30 -3.56 -13.49
C VAL A 199 2.17 -3.25 -14.98
N ALA A 200 0.93 -3.15 -15.46
CA ALA A 200 0.69 -2.62 -16.79
C ALA A 200 1.24 -1.18 -16.90
N PRO A 201 1.60 -0.71 -18.11
CA PRO A 201 1.89 0.69 -18.35
C PRO A 201 0.80 1.61 -17.80
N THR A 202 1.16 2.85 -17.45
CA THR A 202 0.23 3.79 -16.81
C THR A 202 -0.88 4.25 -17.75
N ASP A 203 -0.65 4.18 -19.06
CA ASP A 203 -1.55 4.61 -20.14
C ASP A 203 -2.35 3.46 -20.78
N GLU A 204 -2.22 2.23 -20.24
CA GLU A 204 -2.90 1.04 -20.74
C GLU A 204 -3.86 0.45 -19.69
N PRO A 205 -4.90 -0.29 -20.10
CA PRO A 205 -5.77 -1.01 -19.18
C PRO A 205 -5.01 -2.14 -18.48
N LEU A 206 -5.45 -2.50 -17.28
CA LEU A 206 -4.84 -3.52 -16.44
C LEU A 206 -5.85 -4.61 -16.09
N ILE A 207 -5.51 -5.87 -16.41
CA ILE A 207 -6.18 -7.04 -15.85
C ILE A 207 -5.47 -7.43 -14.57
N THR A 208 -6.20 -7.45 -13.45
CA THR A 208 -5.66 -7.82 -12.16
C THR A 208 -6.75 -8.35 -11.23
N CYS A 209 -6.39 -8.72 -10.00
CA CYS A 209 -7.30 -9.21 -8.99
C CYS A 209 -7.16 -8.45 -7.67
N GLU A 210 -8.16 -8.62 -6.81
CA GLU A 210 -8.07 -8.28 -5.39
C GLU A 210 -6.98 -9.11 -4.71
N GLN A 211 -6.39 -8.60 -3.62
CA GLN A 211 -5.29 -9.28 -2.93
C GLN A 211 -5.62 -10.71 -2.47
N ASP A 212 -6.88 -10.99 -2.14
CA ASP A 212 -7.35 -12.32 -1.75
C ASP A 212 -7.74 -13.20 -2.95
N GLY A 213 -7.61 -12.68 -4.17
CA GLY A 213 -7.99 -13.33 -5.42
C GLY A 213 -9.50 -13.49 -5.61
N SER A 214 -10.32 -12.87 -4.75
CA SER A 214 -11.79 -13.07 -4.75
C SER A 214 -12.50 -12.45 -5.94
N ILE A 215 -11.96 -11.34 -6.47
CA ILE A 215 -12.54 -10.61 -7.59
C ILE A 215 -11.45 -10.30 -8.61
N LYS A 216 -11.76 -10.56 -9.88
CA LYS A 216 -10.93 -10.22 -11.04
C LYS A 216 -11.48 -8.97 -11.71
N TYR A 217 -10.61 -8.03 -12.07
CA TYR A 217 -10.97 -6.73 -12.62
C TYR A 217 -10.31 -6.47 -13.98
N ILE A 218 -11.01 -5.74 -14.84
CA ILE A 218 -10.40 -4.92 -15.90
C ILE A 218 -10.44 -3.48 -15.41
N LEU A 219 -9.27 -2.89 -15.25
CA LEU A 219 -9.10 -1.50 -14.84
C LEU A 219 -8.67 -0.66 -16.05
N GLY A 220 -9.08 0.60 -16.07
CA GLY A 220 -8.61 1.56 -17.05
C GLY A 220 -7.16 2.01 -16.79
N PRO A 221 -6.65 2.92 -17.64
CA PRO A 221 -5.38 3.62 -17.38
C PRO A 221 -5.35 4.34 -16.02
N VAL A 222 -4.14 4.65 -15.55
CA VAL A 222 -3.92 5.43 -14.32
C VAL A 222 -4.39 6.85 -14.51
N GLU A 223 -5.24 7.33 -13.60
CA GLU A 223 -5.70 8.72 -13.61
C GLU A 223 -5.19 9.55 -12.45
N VAL A 224 -4.88 8.90 -11.32
CA VAL A 224 -4.16 9.53 -10.22
C VAL A 224 -3.03 8.60 -9.83
N ALA A 225 -1.81 9.11 -9.88
CA ALA A 225 -0.62 8.38 -9.51
C ALA A 225 -0.33 8.58 -8.01
N GLY A 226 0.23 7.57 -7.35
CA GLY A 226 0.58 7.63 -5.94
C GLY A 226 1.50 8.80 -5.61
N GLU A 227 2.34 9.25 -6.56
CA GLU A 227 3.35 10.30 -6.39
C GLU A 227 2.72 11.66 -6.05
N ARG A 228 1.39 11.78 -6.22
CA ARG A 228 0.62 12.96 -5.86
C ARG A 228 0.16 12.95 -4.39
N ILE A 229 0.44 11.90 -3.63
CA ILE A 229 0.14 11.83 -2.20
C ILE A 229 1.14 12.70 -1.44
N ALA A 230 0.61 13.70 -0.73
CA ALA A 230 1.39 14.57 0.14
C ALA A 230 1.53 13.99 1.56
N ASP A 231 0.51 13.29 2.06
CA ASP A 231 0.54 12.61 3.36
C ASP A 231 -0.41 11.41 3.40
N ALA A 232 -0.09 10.43 4.25
CA ALA A 232 -0.96 9.31 4.56
C ALA A 232 -0.85 8.95 6.05
N ARG A 233 -1.98 8.62 6.67
CA ARG A 233 -2.05 8.28 8.10
C ARG A 233 -3.10 7.21 8.38
N ALA A 234 -2.76 6.31 9.29
CA ALA A 234 -3.73 5.38 9.86
C ALA A 234 -4.61 6.08 10.91
N GLY A 235 -5.86 5.68 11.02
CA GLY A 235 -6.74 6.13 12.09
C GLY A 235 -8.08 5.40 12.11
N LEU A 236 -8.86 5.65 13.16
CA LEU A 236 -10.21 5.12 13.27
C LEU A 236 -11.15 5.79 12.27
N VAL A 237 -11.91 4.97 11.55
CA VAL A 237 -12.93 5.41 10.60
C VAL A 237 -14.04 6.14 11.36
N THR A 238 -14.59 7.20 10.77
CA THR A 238 -15.75 7.90 11.31
C THR A 238 -16.94 7.61 10.41
N SER A 239 -18.07 7.18 10.98
CA SER A 239 -19.28 6.92 10.23
C SER A 239 -19.84 8.20 9.59
N SER A 240 -20.77 8.05 8.65
CA SER A 240 -21.51 9.16 8.04
C SER A 240 -22.31 10.00 9.05
N THR A 241 -22.55 9.49 10.26
CA THR A 241 -23.21 10.22 11.36
C THR A 241 -22.22 10.95 12.28
N GLY A 242 -20.92 10.93 11.97
CA GLY A 242 -19.88 11.60 12.75
C GLY A 242 -19.42 10.81 13.98
N VAL A 243 -19.77 9.53 14.09
CA VAL A 243 -19.38 8.68 15.22
C VAL A 243 -18.13 7.89 14.84
N THR A 244 -17.06 8.01 15.62
CA THR A 244 -15.85 7.19 15.45
C THR A 244 -16.19 5.72 15.67
N THR A 245 -15.90 4.88 14.69
CA THR A 245 -16.06 3.42 14.77
C THR A 245 -14.79 2.80 15.39
N ASN A 246 -14.83 1.51 15.67
CA ASN A 246 -13.64 0.74 16.08
C ASN A 246 -12.91 0.13 14.86
N GLU A 247 -13.21 0.60 13.64
CA GLU A 247 -12.57 0.11 12.42
C GLU A 247 -11.39 1.01 12.06
N TRP A 248 -10.29 0.41 11.62
CA TRP A 248 -9.13 1.13 11.13
C TRP A 248 -9.23 1.39 9.64
N GLY A 249 -8.71 2.54 9.22
CA GLY A 249 -8.57 2.90 7.82
C GLY A 249 -7.37 3.80 7.60
N VAL A 250 -7.06 4.03 6.32
CA VAL A 250 -5.96 4.89 5.89
C VAL A 250 -6.55 6.16 5.27
N PHE A 251 -6.16 7.31 5.82
CA PHE A 251 -6.54 8.63 5.32
C PHE A 251 -5.37 9.18 4.52
N MET A 252 -5.65 9.66 3.32
CA MET A 252 -4.65 10.25 2.44
C MET A 252 -4.96 11.72 2.20
N GLU A 253 -3.92 12.48 1.89
CA GLU A 253 -4.01 13.86 1.43
C GLU A 253 -3.17 14.01 0.16
N PHE A 254 -3.81 14.43 -0.93
CA PHE A 254 -3.11 14.73 -2.17
C PHE A 254 -2.52 16.14 -2.16
N ASP A 255 -1.49 16.35 -2.98
CA ASP A 255 -1.05 17.68 -3.36
C ASP A 255 -2.10 18.40 -4.24
N ALA A 256 -1.80 19.64 -4.66
CA ALA A 256 -2.74 20.44 -5.44
C ALA A 256 -3.08 19.83 -6.81
N GLU A 257 -2.13 19.14 -7.45
CA GLU A 257 -2.33 18.50 -8.75
C GLU A 257 -3.16 17.23 -8.60
N GLY A 258 -2.80 16.37 -7.64
CA GLY A 258 -3.56 15.16 -7.30
C GLY A 258 -4.99 15.49 -6.87
N THR A 259 -5.18 16.55 -6.08
CA THR A 259 -6.52 17.04 -5.70
C THR A 259 -7.35 17.41 -6.92
N ALA A 260 -6.75 18.05 -7.94
CA ALA A 260 -7.45 18.42 -9.16
C ALA A 260 -7.80 17.20 -10.02
N GLN A 261 -6.85 16.27 -10.19
CA GLN A 261 -7.07 15.01 -10.92
C GLN A 261 -8.15 14.18 -10.24
N PHE A 262 -8.01 13.91 -8.94
CA PHE A 262 -8.95 13.11 -8.16
C PHE A 262 -10.37 13.71 -8.15
N ARG A 263 -10.48 15.04 -8.09
CA ARG A 263 -11.77 15.73 -8.27
C ARG A 263 -12.39 15.43 -9.63
N ALA A 264 -11.64 15.63 -10.71
CA ALA A 264 -12.15 15.43 -12.07
C ALA A 264 -12.64 13.99 -12.30
N VAL A 265 -11.90 13.01 -11.79
CA VAL A 265 -12.26 11.59 -11.88
C VAL A 265 -13.52 11.31 -11.08
N THR A 266 -13.57 11.70 -9.80
CA THR A 266 -14.74 11.39 -8.95
C THR A 266 -16.01 12.11 -9.40
N GLU A 267 -15.91 13.30 -9.98
CA GLU A 267 -17.03 13.98 -10.65
C GLU A 267 -17.57 13.22 -11.87
N ARG A 268 -16.70 12.51 -12.60
CA ARG A 268 -17.10 11.63 -13.71
C ARG A 268 -17.70 10.34 -13.19
N LEU A 269 -17.01 9.63 -12.29
CA LEU A 269 -17.40 8.29 -11.82
C LEU A 269 -18.73 8.28 -11.06
N VAL A 270 -19.08 9.35 -10.34
CA VAL A 270 -20.35 9.42 -9.60
C VAL A 270 -21.58 9.35 -10.52
N ALA A 271 -21.44 9.73 -11.80
CA ALA A 271 -22.51 9.65 -12.79
C ALA A 271 -22.62 8.26 -13.45
N LEU A 272 -21.62 7.39 -13.27
CA LEU A 272 -21.58 6.05 -13.85
C LEU A 272 -22.33 5.04 -12.97
N VAL A 273 -22.67 3.89 -13.56
CA VAL A 273 -23.48 2.84 -12.93
C VAL A 273 -22.73 1.51 -12.88
N GLY A 274 -23.19 0.60 -12.03
CA GLY A 274 -22.60 -0.73 -11.91
C GLY A 274 -21.18 -0.66 -11.35
N VAL A 275 -20.26 -1.42 -11.93
CA VAL A 275 -18.84 -1.46 -11.54
C VAL A 275 -18.08 -0.21 -12.02
N GLN A 276 -18.54 0.47 -13.08
CA GLN A 276 -17.90 1.67 -13.60
C GLN A 276 -17.94 2.87 -12.65
N ASN A 277 -18.78 2.82 -11.60
CA ASN A 277 -18.78 3.85 -10.57
C ASN A 277 -17.70 3.63 -9.50
N GLN A 278 -16.91 2.55 -9.59
CA GLN A 278 -15.84 2.24 -8.66
C GLN A 278 -14.51 2.85 -9.09
N PHE A 279 -13.73 3.30 -8.11
CA PHE A 279 -12.37 3.77 -8.34
C PHE A 279 -11.40 2.83 -7.61
N ALA A 280 -10.71 1.97 -8.36
CA ALA A 280 -9.81 0.99 -7.79
C ALA A 280 -8.53 1.63 -7.28
N ILE A 281 -8.13 1.20 -6.09
CA ILE A 281 -6.87 1.53 -5.45
C ILE A 281 -5.97 0.30 -5.62
N VAL A 282 -4.95 0.45 -6.46
CA VAL A 282 -4.04 -0.63 -6.85
C VAL A 282 -2.71 -0.37 -6.19
N LEU A 283 -2.20 -1.36 -5.44
CA LEU A 283 -0.87 -1.31 -4.85
C LEU A 283 -0.07 -2.47 -5.43
N ASP A 284 1.06 -2.15 -6.06
CA ASP A 284 1.95 -3.13 -6.68
C ASP A 284 1.12 -4.09 -7.57
N GLY A 285 0.36 -3.51 -8.50
CA GLY A 285 -0.44 -4.24 -9.47
C GLY A 285 -1.64 -5.00 -8.91
N SER A 286 -1.87 -5.07 -7.59
CA SER A 286 -3.01 -5.77 -6.97
C SER A 286 -4.03 -4.80 -6.39
N VAL A 287 -5.32 -5.11 -6.51
CA VAL A 287 -6.38 -4.23 -5.97
C VAL A 287 -6.46 -4.41 -4.46
N ILE A 288 -6.28 -3.31 -3.72
CA ILE A 288 -6.48 -3.25 -2.27
C ILE A 288 -7.96 -3.01 -1.95
N SER A 289 -8.60 -2.15 -2.72
CA SER A 289 -9.99 -1.79 -2.56
C SER A 289 -10.52 -1.13 -3.84
N ALA A 290 -11.78 -1.39 -4.19
CA ALA A 290 -12.48 -0.72 -5.29
C ALA A 290 -13.79 -0.09 -4.81
N PRO A 291 -13.73 0.95 -3.96
CA PRO A 291 -14.91 1.59 -3.41
C PRO A 291 -15.76 2.25 -4.49
N ARG A 292 -17.07 2.25 -4.27
CA ARG A 292 -18.02 2.99 -5.11
C ARG A 292 -17.91 4.50 -4.85
N THR A 293 -17.93 5.29 -5.92
CA THR A 293 -17.97 6.75 -5.84
C THR A 293 -19.41 7.20 -5.57
N ILE A 294 -19.71 7.59 -4.34
CA ILE A 294 -21.06 8.03 -3.90
C ILE A 294 -21.22 9.55 -4.06
N SER A 295 -20.12 10.29 -3.92
CA SER A 295 -20.05 11.74 -4.07
C SER A 295 -18.69 12.13 -4.65
N ALA A 296 -18.65 13.22 -5.40
CA ALA A 296 -17.39 13.80 -5.85
C ALA A 296 -16.53 14.23 -4.64
N ILE A 297 -15.25 13.85 -4.65
CA ILE A 297 -14.29 14.21 -3.61
C ILE A 297 -13.51 15.41 -4.14
N THR A 298 -13.82 16.58 -3.59
CA THR A 298 -13.33 17.87 -4.12
C THR A 298 -12.21 18.46 -3.29
N ASP A 299 -11.87 17.89 -2.15
CA ASP A 299 -10.87 18.39 -1.18
C ASP A 299 -9.56 17.59 -1.18
N GLY A 300 -9.45 16.56 -2.01
CA GLY A 300 -8.22 15.77 -2.17
C GLY A 300 -7.90 14.86 -1.00
N ARG A 301 -8.91 14.53 -0.17
CA ARG A 301 -8.71 13.76 1.07
C ARG A 301 -9.52 12.46 1.06
N PRO A 302 -9.13 11.47 0.24
CA PRO A 302 -9.81 10.19 0.22
C PRO A 302 -9.46 9.33 1.45
N GLN A 303 -10.28 8.31 1.66
CA GLN A 303 -10.11 7.33 2.70
C GLN A 303 -10.15 5.92 2.11
N ILE A 304 -9.21 5.08 2.52
CA ILE A 304 -9.24 3.64 2.30
C ILE A 304 -9.81 3.00 3.56
N SER A 305 -10.95 2.33 3.41
CA SER A 305 -11.61 1.59 4.49
C SER A 305 -11.75 0.12 4.10
N GLY A 306 -11.68 -0.77 5.08
CA GLY A 306 -11.73 -2.22 4.87
C GLY A 306 -11.48 -2.97 6.17
N ASN A 307 -11.18 -4.26 6.08
CA ASN A 307 -10.91 -5.11 7.25
C ASN A 307 -9.48 -4.94 7.78
N PHE A 308 -9.07 -3.69 8.03
CA PHE A 308 -7.73 -3.37 8.54
C PHE A 308 -7.65 -3.50 10.07
N THR A 309 -6.53 -4.03 10.53
CA THR A 309 -6.04 -3.86 11.91
C THR A 309 -5.25 -2.54 12.04
N GLU A 310 -5.02 -2.08 13.28
CA GLU A 310 -4.13 -0.92 13.55
C GLU A 310 -2.77 -1.06 12.86
N GLU A 311 -2.15 -2.22 13.02
CA GLU A 311 -0.84 -2.55 12.46
C GLU A 311 -0.86 -2.54 10.93
N SER A 312 -1.83 -3.21 10.30
CA SER A 312 -1.94 -3.24 8.83
C SER A 312 -2.24 -1.87 8.24
N ALA A 313 -3.06 -1.05 8.91
CA ALA A 313 -3.36 0.30 8.48
C ALA A 313 -2.14 1.21 8.61
N LEU A 314 -1.35 1.07 9.68
CA LEU A 314 -0.11 1.82 9.88
C LEU A 314 0.92 1.46 8.81
N THR A 315 1.12 0.17 8.57
CA THR A 315 2.04 -0.32 7.54
C THR A 315 1.64 0.19 6.15
N LEU A 316 0.36 0.11 5.80
CA LEU A 316 -0.12 0.66 4.54
C LEU A 316 0.08 2.18 4.49
N ALA A 317 -0.30 2.93 5.53
CA ALA A 317 -0.13 4.38 5.56
C ALA A 317 1.34 4.80 5.39
N ASP A 318 2.28 4.12 6.05
CA ASP A 318 3.72 4.36 5.89
C ASP A 318 4.18 4.03 4.46
N GLN A 319 3.70 2.91 3.89
CA GLN A 319 3.97 2.56 2.49
C GLN A 319 3.46 3.64 1.53
N LEU A 320 2.26 4.18 1.73
CA LEU A 320 1.72 5.22 0.84
C LEU A 320 2.42 6.57 1.03
N LYS A 321 2.85 6.89 2.25
CA LYS A 321 3.55 8.13 2.58
C LYS A 321 4.95 8.19 2.00
N PHE A 322 5.63 7.05 1.91
CA PHE A 322 7.05 6.98 1.55
C PHE A 322 7.31 6.24 0.24
N GLY A 323 6.31 5.58 -0.31
CA GLY A 323 6.46 4.57 -1.37
C GLY A 323 5.96 4.95 -2.74
N ALA A 324 5.64 6.22 -2.97
CA ALA A 324 5.18 6.71 -4.26
C ALA A 324 6.27 7.36 -5.15
#